data_AF-A0A2V8BDH7-F1
#
_entry.id   AF-A0A2V8BDH7-F1
#
_cell.length_a   1.000
_cell.length_b   1.000
_cell.length_c   1.000
_cell.angle_alpha   90.00
_cell.angle_beta   90.00
_cell.angle_gamma   90.00
#
_symmetry.space_group_name_H-M   'P 1'
#
loop_
_entity.id
_entity.type
_entity.pdbx_description
1 polymer ?
#
loop_
_entity_poly.entity_id
_entity_poly.type
_entity_poly.pdbx_seq_one_letter_code
_entity_poly.pdbx_strand_id
1 'polypeptide(L)'
;RAEQMDVRIYVPGHGFTEQAAVSNDELRAYHKALDAVVAEATRLYKAGVPVDNAIKQADFGEYASWTLSKPQGPIAIRKVYDELSGALK
;
A
#
# COMPACT_ATOMS: atom_id res chain seq x y z
N ARG A 1 -5.78 -16.19 -2.46
CA ARG A 1 -4.73 -15.14 -2.30
C ARG A 1 -3.40 -15.84 -1.99
N ALA A 2 -2.25 -15.18 -2.19
CA ALA A 2 -0.92 -15.80 -2.05
C ALA A 2 -0.75 -16.61 -0.75
N GLU A 3 -1.16 -16.05 0.40
CA GLU A 3 -1.07 -16.68 1.74
C GLU A 3 -1.82 -18.01 1.91
N GLN A 4 -2.73 -18.35 0.99
CA GLN A 4 -3.52 -19.59 1.04
C GLN A 4 -2.87 -20.74 0.26
N MET A 5 -1.74 -20.49 -0.40
CA MET A 5 -1.02 -21.49 -1.16
C MET A 5 -0.10 -22.31 -0.24
N ASP A 6 -0.05 -23.63 -0.42
CA ASP A 6 0.90 -24.51 0.27
C ASP A 6 2.30 -24.38 -0.36
N VAL A 7 2.93 -23.22 -0.15
CA VAL A 7 4.24 -22.87 -0.71
C VAL A 7 5.18 -22.42 0.40
N ARG A 8 6.47 -22.73 0.23
CA ARG A 8 7.49 -22.40 1.24
C ARG A 8 8.14 -21.04 1.04
N ILE A 9 8.17 -20.50 -0.19
CA ILE A 9 8.86 -19.25 -0.53
C ILE A 9 7.97 -18.46 -1.49
N TYR A 10 7.81 -17.16 -1.22
CA TYR A 10 7.24 -16.21 -2.17
C TYR A 10 8.37 -15.46 -2.86
N VAL A 11 8.40 -15.53 -4.18
CA VAL A 11 9.36 -14.80 -5.01
C VAL A 11 8.65 -13.54 -5.53
N PRO A 12 9.09 -12.33 -5.16
CA PRO A 12 8.47 -11.11 -5.63
C PRO A 12 8.83 -10.86 -7.10
N GLY A 13 7.95 -10.18 -7.84
CA GLY A 13 8.23 -9.76 -9.22
C GLY A 13 9.40 -8.78 -9.34
N HIS A 14 9.67 -8.05 -8.25
CA HIS A 14 10.87 -7.21 -8.06
C HIS A 14 11.27 -7.22 -6.57
N GLY A 15 12.57 -7.28 -6.29
CA GLY A 15 13.11 -7.28 -4.94
C GLY A 15 14.10 -8.43 -4.72
N PHE A 16 14.34 -8.77 -3.45
CA PHE A 16 15.20 -9.89 -3.07
C PHE A 16 14.36 -11.14 -2.78
N THR A 17 14.95 -12.31 -2.97
CA THR A 17 14.35 -13.58 -2.54
C THR A 17 14.92 -13.92 -1.17
N GLU A 18 14.05 -13.95 -0.17
CA GLU A 18 14.42 -14.20 1.22
C GLU A 18 14.18 -15.66 1.63
N GLN A 19 14.69 -16.02 2.81
CA GLN A 19 14.40 -17.32 3.41
C GLN A 19 12.90 -17.47 3.69
N ALA A 20 12.40 -18.72 3.68
CA ALA A 20 10.97 -19.04 3.82
C ALA A 20 10.23 -18.30 4.96
N ALA A 21 10.83 -18.22 6.15
CA ALA A 21 10.22 -17.53 7.28
C ALA A 21 10.11 -16.01 7.05
N VAL A 22 11.19 -15.39 6.57
CA VAL A 22 11.27 -13.96 6.27
C VAL A 22 10.29 -13.60 5.14
N SER A 23 10.23 -14.40 4.08
CA SER A 23 9.29 -14.21 2.96
C SER A 23 7.82 -14.18 3.40
N ASN A 24 7.44 -15.01 4.40
CA ASN A 24 6.10 -14.98 4.98
C ASN A 24 5.85 -13.74 5.84
N ASP A 25 6.83 -13.29 6.62
CA ASP A 25 6.75 -12.06 7.41
C ASP A 25 6.63 -10.82 6.51
N GLU A 26 7.39 -10.77 5.42
CA GLU A 26 7.34 -9.70 4.44
C GLU A 26 5.99 -9.64 3.72
N LEU A 27 5.39 -10.79 3.37
CA LEU A 27 4.06 -10.82 2.78
C LEU A 27 2.99 -10.26 3.73
N ARG A 28 3.08 -10.60 5.02
CA ARG A 28 2.19 -10.02 6.05
C ARG A 28 2.41 -8.53 6.23
N ALA A 29 3.67 -8.08 6.26
CA ALA A 29 4.00 -6.66 6.36
C ALA A 29 3.50 -5.87 5.15
N TYR A 30 3.60 -6.45 3.95
CA TYR A 30 3.05 -5.89 2.73
C TYR A 30 1.52 -5.70 2.80
N HIS A 31 0.77 -6.68 3.29
CA HIS A 31 -0.67 -6.53 3.47
C HIS A 31 -1.03 -5.43 4.49
N LYS A 32 -0.31 -5.35 5.61
CA LYS A 32 -0.51 -4.26 6.57
C LYS A 32 -0.21 -2.89 5.98
N ALA A 33 0.85 -2.77 5.19
CA ALA A 33 1.18 -1.53 4.49
C ALA A 33 0.09 -1.12 3.49
N LEU A 34 -0.45 -2.08 2.72
CA LEU A 34 -1.57 -1.84 1.84
C LEU A 34 -2.80 -1.34 2.60
N ASP A 35 -3.18 -2.02 3.68
CA ASP A 35 -4.34 -1.65 4.50
C ASP A 35 -4.16 -0.24 5.08
N ALA A 36 -2.97 0.13 5.55
CA ALA A 36 -2.67 1.46 6.07
C ALA A 36 -2.81 2.55 4.99
N VAL A 37 -2.27 2.32 3.79
CA VAL A 37 -2.36 3.26 2.67
C VAL A 37 -3.82 3.47 2.24
N VAL A 38 -4.58 2.38 2.12
CA VAL A 38 -6.00 2.42 1.75
C VAL A 38 -6.82 3.12 2.83
N ALA A 39 -6.56 2.82 4.10
CA ALA A 39 -7.25 3.43 5.23
C ALA A 39 -7.03 4.95 5.28
N GLU A 40 -5.80 5.42 5.13
CA GLU A 40 -5.50 6.85 5.15
C GLU A 40 -6.12 7.59 3.96
N ALA A 41 -5.97 7.06 2.75
CA ALA A 41 -6.60 7.66 1.57
C ALA A 41 -8.13 7.71 1.70
N THR A 42 -8.74 6.64 2.23
CA THR A 42 -10.19 6.58 2.48
C THR A 42 -10.62 7.58 3.55
N ARG A 43 -9.84 7.78 4.62
CA ARG A 43 -10.12 8.77 5.66
C ARG A 43 -10.16 10.17 5.08
N LEU A 44 -9.17 10.53 4.26
CA LEU A 44 -9.09 11.83 3.59
C LEU A 44 -10.24 12.02 2.59
N TYR A 45 -10.57 10.98 1.82
CA TYR A 45 -11.68 11.00 0.87
C TYR A 45 -13.02 11.25 1.57
N LYS A 46 -13.31 10.49 2.65
CA LYS A 46 -14.52 10.64 3.45
C LYS A 46 -14.63 12.00 4.15
N ALA A 47 -13.49 12.63 4.44
CA ALA A 47 -13.43 13.98 4.96
C ALA A 47 -13.62 15.07 3.88
N GLY A 48 -13.84 14.69 2.61
CA GLY A 48 -14.04 15.62 1.50
C GLY A 48 -12.78 16.34 1.07
N VAL A 49 -11.59 15.86 1.44
CA VAL A 49 -10.32 16.49 1.10
C VAL A 49 -10.04 16.28 -0.40
N PRO A 50 -9.84 17.35 -1.20
CA PRO A 50 -9.46 17.20 -2.61
C PRO A 50 -8.17 16.42 -2.78
N VAL A 51 -8.05 15.60 -3.84
CA VAL A 51 -6.92 14.68 -4.06
C VAL A 51 -5.56 15.40 -4.01
N ASP A 52 -5.44 16.60 -4.58
CA ASP A 52 -4.20 17.38 -4.57
C ASP A 52 -3.78 17.84 -3.17
N ASN A 53 -4.74 18.02 -2.26
CA ASN A 53 -4.47 18.33 -0.85
C ASN A 53 -4.21 17.05 -0.06
N ALA A 54 -4.93 15.97 -0.36
CA ALA A 54 -4.73 14.66 0.26
C ALA A 54 -3.30 14.16 0.06
N ILE A 55 -2.74 14.30 -1.14
CA ILE A 55 -1.34 13.95 -1.45
C ILE A 55 -0.33 14.68 -0.55
N LYS A 56 -0.62 15.93 -0.18
CA LYS A 56 0.30 16.77 0.61
C LYS A 56 0.26 16.46 2.10
N GLN A 57 -0.87 15.96 2.59
CA GLN A 57 -1.14 15.80 4.03
C GLN A 57 -1.33 14.34 4.46
N ALA A 58 -1.29 13.39 3.53
CA ALA A 58 -1.42 11.97 3.84
C ALA A 58 -0.31 11.54 4.79
N ASP A 59 -0.71 10.82 5.83
CA ASP A 59 0.19 10.23 6.80
C ASP A 59 0.14 8.70 6.73
N PHE A 60 1.21 8.10 6.22
CA PHE A 60 1.35 6.64 6.14
C PHE A 60 1.96 6.00 7.40
N GLY A 61 2.16 6.78 8.47
CA GLY A 61 2.71 6.30 9.73
C GLY A 61 4.09 5.65 9.55
N GLU A 62 4.26 4.43 10.08
CA GLU A 62 5.53 3.68 10.00
C GLU A 62 6.02 3.45 8.55
N TYR A 63 5.09 3.36 7.60
CA TYR A 63 5.38 3.10 6.19
C TYR A 63 5.88 4.35 5.43
N ALA A 64 5.87 5.53 6.06
CA ALA A 64 6.46 6.74 5.50
C ALA A 64 7.98 6.62 5.28
N SER A 65 8.63 5.71 6.01
CA SER A 65 10.08 5.45 5.96
C SER A 65 10.50 4.50 4.83
N TRP A 66 9.56 3.82 4.17
CA TRP A 66 9.87 2.81 3.16
C TRP A 66 10.49 3.43 1.91
N THR A 67 11.40 2.70 1.26
CA THR A 67 12.26 3.18 0.15
C THR A 67 11.52 3.94 -0.95
N LEU A 68 10.30 3.50 -1.28
CA LEU A 68 9.50 4.10 -2.36
C LEU A 68 8.28 4.89 -1.86
N SER A 69 8.15 5.10 -0.55
CA SER A 69 6.99 5.77 0.04
C SER A 69 6.78 7.18 -0.53
N LYS A 70 7.85 7.98 -0.65
CA LYS A 70 7.79 9.33 -1.22
C LYS A 70 7.37 9.37 -2.70
N PRO A 71 8.05 8.66 -3.63
CA PRO A 71 7.67 8.71 -5.04
C PRO A 71 6.34 8.00 -5.35
N GLN A 72 5.95 6.98 -4.58
CA GLN A 72 4.74 6.19 -4.85
C GLN A 72 3.50 6.68 -4.09
N GLY A 73 3.68 7.32 -2.93
CA GLY A 73 2.59 7.85 -2.10
C GLY A 73 1.56 8.68 -2.90
N PRO A 74 1.98 9.66 -3.71
CA PRO A 74 1.06 10.43 -4.54
C PRO A 74 0.27 9.60 -5.54
N ILE A 75 0.87 8.53 -6.07
CA ILE A 75 0.21 7.62 -7.03
C ILE A 75 -0.81 6.76 -6.29
N ALA A 76 -0.45 6.23 -5.13
CA ALA A 76 -1.32 5.40 -4.31
C ALA A 76 -2.58 6.16 -3.86
N ILE A 77 -2.43 7.40 -3.37
CA ILE A 77 -3.58 8.24 -3.00
C ILE A 77 -4.52 8.44 -4.18
N ARG A 78 -3.99 8.80 -5.36
CA ARG A 78 -4.80 8.99 -6.59
C ARG A 78 -5.56 7.72 -6.95
N LYS A 79 -4.91 6.56 -6.92
CA LYS A 79 -5.55 5.29 -7.27
C LYS A 79 -6.69 4.91 -6.32
N VAL A 80 -6.53 5.15 -5.02
CA VAL A 80 -7.63 4.91 -4.07
C VAL A 80 -8.76 5.91 -4.28
N TYR A 81 -8.45 7.18 -4.57
CA TYR A 81 -9.47 8.19 -4.90
C TYR A 81 -10.23 7.85 -6.19
N ASP A 82 -9.54 7.40 -7.23
CA ASP A 82 -10.13 6.93 -8.48
C ASP A 82 -11.07 5.75 -8.19
N GLU A 83 -10.64 4.77 -7.38
CA GLU A 83 -11.49 3.62 -6.99
C GLU A 83 -12.75 4.08 -6.24
N LEU A 84 -12.58 4.90 -5.21
CA LEU A 84 -13.68 5.39 -4.37
C LEU A 84 -14.68 6.25 -5.15
N SER A 85 -14.25 6.91 -6.21
CA SER A 85 -15.11 7.71 -7.10
C SER A 85 -15.69 6.90 -8.27
N GLY A 86 -15.35 5.61 -8.41
CA GLY A 86 -15.75 4.78 -9.55
C GLY A 86 -15.08 5.16 -10.87
N ALA A 87 -13.95 5.87 -10.79
CA ALA A 87 -13.16 6.33 -11.94
C ALA A 87 -11.95 5.43 -12.23
N LEU A 88 -11.66 4.43 -11.39
CA LEU A 88 -10.59 3.47 -11.64
C LEU A 88 -10.97 2.58 -12.85
N LYS A 89 -10.05 2.48 -13.81
CA LYS A 89 -10.18 1.67 -15.02
C LYS A 89 -9.30 0.43 -14.95
#